data_AF-A0A7I8VPU5-F1
#
_entry.id   AF-A0A7I8VPU5-F1
#
_cell.length_a   1.000
_cell.length_b   1.000
_cell.length_c   1.000
_cell.angle_alpha   90.00
_cell.angle_beta   90.00
_cell.angle_gamma   90.00
#
_symmetry.space_group_name_H-M   'P 1'
#
loop_
_entity.id
_entity.type
_entity.pdbx_description
1 polymer ?
#
loop_
_entity_poly.entity_id
_entity_poly.type
_entity_poly.pdbx_seq_one_letter_code
_entity_poly.pdbx_strand_id
1 'polypeptide(L)'
;MEFLQTRLERCHQVSETLCRIQTIGKSYEGRDLKVFNIGNEPGKIKRSIWIDAGIHAREWISHATALFIIDRLVDEFGNDPEIDDMIRTYDWYILPIVNPDGYEFTWTNDRLWRKTRKPNPGSPCVGVDANRNFGFNWNSVGSSNDPCSPIYAGPSPWSEPEAKAIKDFMEQSTFNWILFITLHSKGQLWMAPWGYTTERPDNYDKLMEVGQLAIKAIKETHGKDYRLGSASEILYLSSGTSRDWAAGSANIPYVYTIELRDKGEFGWELPPEQIRPTGEEIWNAVKAVYKKIKSDNPSLI
;
A
#
# COMPACT_ATOMS: atom_id res chain seq x y z
N MET A 1 2.88 18.15 -4.13
CA MET A 1 2.97 17.62 -2.73
C MET A 1 2.26 18.48 -1.68
N GLU A 2 1.81 19.69 -2.01
CA GLU A 2 1.18 20.64 -1.05
C GLU A 2 -0.04 20.07 -0.30
N PHE A 3 -0.81 19.17 -0.92
CA PHE A 3 -1.97 18.53 -0.29
C PHE A 3 -1.66 17.65 0.94
N LEU A 4 -0.40 17.21 1.11
CA LEU A 4 0.04 16.49 2.30
C LEU A 4 0.22 17.44 3.49
N GLN A 5 0.59 18.70 3.22
CA GLN A 5 0.83 19.71 4.24
C GLN A 5 -0.48 20.10 4.94
N THR A 6 -1.58 20.26 4.19
CA THR A 6 -2.89 20.56 4.76
C THR A 6 -3.39 19.45 5.70
N ARG A 7 -3.09 18.19 5.38
CA ARG A 7 -3.45 17.03 6.23
C ARG A 7 -2.55 16.90 7.45
N LEU A 8 -1.28 17.27 7.34
CA LEU A 8 -0.37 17.39 8.48
C LEU A 8 -0.91 18.40 9.51
N GLU A 9 -1.34 19.57 9.04
CA GLU A 9 -1.90 20.61 9.90
C GLU A 9 -3.14 20.12 10.66
N ARG A 10 -4.05 19.40 9.97
CA ARG A 10 -5.21 18.76 10.62
C ARG A 10 -4.81 17.69 11.63
N CYS A 11 -3.85 16.83 11.28
CA CYS A 11 -3.30 15.82 12.18
C CYS A 11 -2.82 16.43 13.51
N HIS A 12 -2.07 17.53 13.44
CA HIS A 12 -1.60 18.22 14.64
C HIS A 12 -2.74 18.90 15.42
N GLN A 13 -3.76 19.43 14.74
CA GLN A 13 -4.91 20.07 15.39
C GLN A 13 -5.82 19.09 16.13
N VAL A 14 -6.00 17.87 15.62
CA VAL A 14 -6.85 16.84 16.24
C VAL A 14 -6.17 16.25 17.48
N SER A 15 -4.88 15.91 17.37
CA SER A 15 -4.08 15.48 18.53
C SER A 15 -2.59 15.41 18.16
N GLU A 16 -1.80 16.30 18.75
CA GLU A 16 -0.34 16.32 18.61
C GLU A 16 0.33 14.99 19.05
N THR A 17 -0.34 14.18 19.87
CA THR A 17 0.17 12.89 20.35
C THR A 17 -0.29 11.69 19.53
N LEU A 18 -1.38 11.80 18.78
CA LEU A 18 -1.99 10.67 18.07
C LEU A 18 -1.82 10.70 16.56
N CYS A 19 -1.48 11.81 15.93
CA CYS A 19 -1.07 11.81 14.53
C CYS A 19 0.23 12.58 14.31
N ARG A 20 1.23 11.92 13.72
CA ARG A 20 2.51 12.52 13.32
C ARG A 20 2.89 12.10 11.92
N ILE A 21 3.65 12.95 11.22
CA ILE A 21 4.30 12.55 9.96
C ILE A 21 5.77 12.31 10.22
N GLN A 22 6.26 11.17 9.72
CA GLN A 22 7.66 10.79 9.77
C GLN A 22 8.21 10.63 8.36
N THR A 23 9.37 11.24 8.10
CA THR A 23 10.14 10.94 6.89
C THR A 23 10.92 9.64 7.12
N ILE A 24 10.69 8.64 6.28
CA ILE A 24 11.33 7.32 6.39
C ILE A 24 12.54 7.15 5.46
N GLY A 25 12.72 8.09 4.54
CA GLY A 25 13.79 8.08 3.55
C GLY A 25 13.58 9.17 2.51
N LYS A 26 14.42 9.15 1.48
CA LYS A 26 14.32 10.04 0.33
C LYS A 26 14.31 9.21 -0.95
N SER A 27 13.59 9.70 -1.95
CA SER A 27 13.61 9.16 -3.31
C SER A 27 14.96 9.45 -3.99
N TYR A 28 15.15 8.93 -5.20
CA TYR A 28 16.36 9.19 -5.96
C TYR A 28 16.62 10.70 -6.20
N GLU A 29 15.58 11.46 -6.54
CA GLU A 29 15.67 12.91 -6.76
C GLU A 29 15.56 13.73 -5.46
N GLY A 30 15.60 13.08 -4.29
CA GLY A 30 15.73 13.73 -2.98
C GLY A 30 14.42 14.16 -2.31
N ARG A 31 13.25 13.73 -2.82
CA ARG A 31 11.94 14.01 -2.21
C ARG A 31 11.70 13.11 -1.01
N ASP A 32 11.09 13.65 0.04
CA ASP A 32 10.82 12.90 1.27
C ASP A 32 9.74 11.83 1.04
N LEU A 33 9.98 10.62 1.56
CA LEU A 33 8.96 9.59 1.72
C LEU A 33 8.32 9.78 3.09
N LYS A 34 7.10 10.31 3.11
CA LYS A 34 6.38 10.73 4.31
C LYS A 34 5.31 9.71 4.69
N VAL A 35 5.47 9.10 5.86
CA VAL A 35 4.51 8.18 6.47
C VAL A 35 3.66 8.93 7.50
N PHE A 36 2.34 8.79 7.41
CA PHE A 36 1.42 9.18 8.48
C PHE A 36 1.42 8.07 9.53
N ASN A 37 1.74 8.43 10.76
CA ASN A 37 1.65 7.56 11.91
C ASN A 37 0.47 8.03 12.76
N ILE A 38 -0.56 7.20 12.83
CA ILE A 38 -1.82 7.47 13.51
C ILE A 38 -2.03 6.43 14.62
N GLY A 39 -2.25 6.89 15.83
CA GLY A 39 -2.48 6.09 17.03
C GLY A 39 -1.25 5.74 17.84
N ASN A 40 -0.01 6.00 17.40
CA ASN A 40 1.20 5.64 18.14
C ASN A 40 1.40 6.50 19.41
N GLU A 41 0.68 6.13 20.46
CA GLU A 41 0.78 6.70 21.79
C GLU A 41 2.10 6.29 22.46
N PRO A 42 2.93 7.26 22.92
CA PRO A 42 4.16 6.94 23.65
C PRO A 42 3.91 6.04 24.86
N GLY A 43 4.70 4.97 24.99
CA GLY A 43 4.64 4.04 26.12
C GLY A 43 3.59 2.92 26.00
N LYS A 44 2.76 2.91 24.95
CA LYS A 44 1.87 1.78 24.66
C LYS A 44 2.44 0.90 23.56
N ILE A 45 2.45 -0.42 23.79
CA ILE A 45 2.85 -1.40 22.80
C ILE A 45 1.59 -1.90 22.09
N LYS A 46 1.47 -1.58 20.80
CA LYS A 46 0.36 -2.04 19.95
C LYS A 46 0.91 -2.77 18.73
N ARG A 47 0.07 -3.62 18.13
CA ARG A 47 0.36 -4.15 16.81
C ARG A 47 0.18 -3.04 15.76
N SER A 48 0.90 -3.16 14.65
CA SER A 48 1.00 -2.13 13.63
C SER A 48 0.36 -2.58 12.31
N ILE A 49 -0.35 -1.66 11.68
CA ILE A 49 -0.94 -1.82 10.35
C ILE A 49 -0.16 -0.92 9.38
N TRP A 50 0.23 -1.49 8.25
CA TRP A 50 0.85 -0.78 7.15
C TRP A 50 -0.11 -0.67 5.97
N ILE A 51 -0.26 0.54 5.43
CA ILE A 51 -0.95 0.79 4.16
C ILE A 51 -0.05 1.67 3.29
N ASP A 52 0.30 1.24 2.08
CA ASP A 52 0.98 2.09 1.11
C ASP A 52 0.20 2.24 -0.20
N ALA A 53 0.54 3.29 -0.94
CA ALA A 53 -0.01 3.56 -2.25
C ALA A 53 1.01 4.23 -3.16
N GLY A 54 0.73 4.20 -4.46
CA GLY A 54 1.50 4.99 -5.42
C GLY A 54 2.92 4.50 -5.65
N ILE A 55 3.17 3.20 -5.46
CA ILE A 55 4.45 2.59 -5.86
C ILE A 55 4.64 2.62 -7.38
N HIS A 56 3.53 2.52 -8.12
CA HIS A 56 3.47 2.89 -9.53
C HIS A 56 2.86 4.28 -9.69
N ALA A 57 3.61 5.18 -10.33
CA ALA A 57 3.29 6.59 -10.35
C ALA A 57 1.94 6.93 -11.01
N ARG A 58 1.64 6.34 -12.17
CA ARG A 58 0.40 6.61 -12.94
C ARG A 58 -0.90 6.21 -12.25
N GLU A 59 -0.84 5.41 -11.20
CA GLU A 59 -1.99 4.83 -10.51
C GLU A 59 -2.60 5.87 -9.53
N TRP A 60 -3.03 7.03 -10.06
CA TRP A 60 -3.43 8.19 -9.24
C TRP A 60 -4.55 7.89 -8.23
N ILE A 61 -5.45 6.96 -8.54
CA ILE A 61 -6.53 6.57 -7.64
C ILE A 61 -6.03 5.90 -6.35
N SER A 62 -4.87 5.22 -6.37
CA SER A 62 -4.31 4.61 -5.15
C SER A 62 -3.85 5.68 -4.17
N HIS A 63 -3.15 6.70 -4.65
CA HIS A 63 -2.74 7.86 -3.87
C HIS A 63 -3.95 8.54 -3.22
N ALA A 64 -4.99 8.82 -4.03
CA ALA A 64 -6.21 9.47 -3.54
C ALA A 64 -6.97 8.61 -2.51
N THR A 65 -6.99 7.29 -2.70
CA THR A 65 -7.62 6.35 -1.74
C THR A 65 -6.86 6.30 -0.43
N ALA A 66 -5.52 6.26 -0.45
CA ALA A 66 -4.72 6.30 0.78
C ALA A 66 -4.97 7.60 1.58
N LEU A 67 -5.05 8.73 0.88
CA LEU A 67 -5.39 10.01 1.52
C LEU A 67 -6.80 10.02 2.09
N PHE A 68 -7.77 9.40 1.42
CA PHE A 68 -9.12 9.26 1.95
C PHE A 68 -9.13 8.44 3.26
N ILE A 69 -8.35 7.36 3.34
CA ILE A 69 -8.22 6.56 4.57
C ILE A 69 -7.61 7.40 5.70
N ILE A 70 -6.55 8.17 5.41
CA ILE A 70 -5.95 9.10 6.38
C ILE A 70 -7.00 10.10 6.87
N ASP A 71 -7.74 10.73 5.96
CA ASP A 71 -8.77 11.72 6.29
C ASP A 71 -9.85 11.10 7.21
N ARG A 72 -10.29 9.87 6.94
CA ARG A 72 -11.28 9.17 7.80
C ARG A 72 -10.75 8.89 9.20
N LEU A 73 -9.52 8.40 9.31
CA LEU A 73 -8.92 8.12 10.61
C LEU A 73 -8.73 9.41 11.44
N VAL A 74 -8.28 10.49 10.80
CA VAL A 74 -7.92 11.74 11.49
C VAL A 74 -9.15 12.59 11.79
N ASP A 75 -10.04 12.79 10.82
CA ASP A 75 -11.16 13.74 10.96
C ASP A 75 -12.30 13.18 11.82
N GLU A 76 -12.42 11.85 11.96
CA GLU A 76 -13.49 11.19 12.71
C GLU A 76 -13.07 10.77 14.13
N PHE A 77 -11.78 10.87 14.48
CA PHE A 77 -11.30 10.55 15.82
C PHE A 77 -11.91 11.49 16.88
N GLY A 78 -12.35 10.91 17.99
CA GLY A 78 -13.10 11.58 19.06
C GLY A 78 -14.60 11.77 18.78
N ASN A 79 -15.04 11.51 17.54
CA ASN A 79 -16.42 11.70 17.11
C ASN A 79 -17.11 10.37 16.74
N ASP A 80 -16.37 9.39 16.22
CA ASP A 80 -16.88 8.06 15.86
C ASP A 80 -16.26 6.96 16.76
N PRO A 81 -17.07 6.24 17.57
CA PRO A 81 -16.58 5.19 18.45
C PRO A 81 -15.85 4.02 17.73
N GLU A 82 -16.21 3.72 16.48
CA GLU A 82 -15.54 2.69 15.68
C GLU A 82 -14.11 3.13 15.31
N ILE A 83 -13.94 4.42 14.99
CA ILE A 83 -12.63 5.00 14.63
C ILE A 83 -11.72 5.10 15.85
N ASP A 84 -12.29 5.54 16.97
CA ASP A 84 -11.60 5.55 18.26
C ASP A 84 -11.07 4.16 18.62
N ASP A 85 -11.90 3.14 18.45
CA ASP A 85 -11.52 1.75 18.67
C ASP A 85 -10.39 1.30 17.74
N MET A 86 -10.47 1.65 16.45
CA MET A 86 -9.43 1.35 15.45
C MET A 86 -8.07 1.94 15.83
N ILE A 87 -8.04 3.22 16.20
CA ILE A 87 -6.81 3.96 16.53
C ILE A 87 -6.25 3.52 17.90
N ARG A 88 -7.12 3.22 18.86
CA ARG A 88 -6.68 2.74 20.18
C ARG A 88 -6.22 1.29 20.18
N THR A 89 -6.65 0.48 19.21
CA THR A 89 -6.27 -0.94 19.11
C THR A 89 -4.95 -1.16 18.37
N TYR A 90 -4.73 -0.47 17.24
CA TYR A 90 -3.54 -0.62 16.40
C TYR A 90 -2.87 0.70 16.07
N ASP A 91 -1.58 0.65 15.76
CA ASP A 91 -0.85 1.78 15.18
C ASP A 91 -0.95 1.72 13.66
N TRP A 92 -1.39 2.81 13.02
CA TRP A 92 -1.59 2.89 11.59
C TRP A 92 -0.44 3.66 10.95
N TYR A 93 0.26 3.03 10.02
CA TYR A 93 1.35 3.62 9.24
C TYR A 93 0.92 3.67 7.78
N ILE A 94 0.67 4.88 7.27
CA ILE A 94 0.13 5.08 5.92
C ILE A 94 1.11 5.89 5.07
N LEU A 95 1.63 5.29 4.00
CA LEU A 95 2.51 5.92 3.02
C LEU A 95 1.74 6.18 1.72
N PRO A 96 1.16 7.39 1.53
CA PRO A 96 0.29 7.66 0.38
C PRO A 96 1.05 7.74 -0.95
N ILE A 97 2.37 7.96 -0.92
CA ILE A 97 3.20 8.11 -2.12
C ILE A 97 4.55 7.40 -1.91
N VAL A 98 4.62 6.16 -2.38
CA VAL A 98 5.88 5.39 -2.36
C VAL A 98 6.88 5.92 -3.40
N ASN A 99 6.42 6.30 -4.59
CA ASN A 99 7.27 6.76 -5.70
C ASN A 99 7.03 8.24 -6.02
N PRO A 100 7.53 9.18 -5.19
CA PRO A 100 7.23 10.60 -5.35
C PRO A 100 7.86 11.20 -6.61
N ASP A 101 9.01 10.69 -7.08
CA ASP A 101 9.65 11.18 -8.30
C ASP A 101 8.86 10.78 -9.54
N GLY A 102 8.45 9.52 -9.61
CA GLY A 102 7.58 9.04 -10.66
C GLY A 102 6.24 9.79 -10.64
N TYR A 103 5.66 9.99 -9.46
CA TYR A 103 4.40 10.72 -9.33
C TYR A 103 4.51 12.14 -9.88
N GLU A 104 5.53 12.91 -9.48
CA GLU A 104 5.79 14.24 -10.05
C GLU A 104 5.95 14.20 -11.58
N PHE A 105 6.67 13.20 -12.09
CA PHE A 105 6.88 13.01 -13.53
C PHE A 105 5.56 12.76 -14.30
N THR A 106 4.56 12.16 -13.65
CA THR A 106 3.21 12.00 -14.25
C THR A 106 2.42 13.29 -14.39
N TRP A 107 2.76 14.33 -13.62
CA TRP A 107 2.13 15.64 -13.72
C TRP A 107 2.86 16.58 -14.68
N THR A 108 4.15 16.36 -14.89
CA THR A 108 5.04 17.30 -15.58
C THR A 108 5.48 16.83 -16.96
N ASN A 109 5.50 15.51 -17.21
CA ASN A 109 6.08 14.95 -18.44
C ASN A 109 5.23 13.83 -19.06
N ASP A 110 5.07 12.70 -18.36
CA ASP A 110 4.42 11.49 -18.90
C ASP A 110 3.41 10.95 -17.91
N ARG A 111 2.13 11.24 -18.19
CA ARG A 111 0.99 10.81 -17.38
C ARG A 111 0.95 9.30 -17.11
N LEU A 112 1.48 8.49 -18.03
CA LEU A 112 1.44 7.03 -17.95
C LEU A 112 2.74 6.42 -17.43
N TRP A 113 3.65 7.24 -16.90
CA TRP A 113 4.88 6.77 -16.26
C TRP A 113 4.58 5.89 -15.04
N ARG A 114 5.28 4.76 -14.95
CA ARG A 114 5.07 3.75 -13.90
C ARG A 114 6.23 3.68 -12.90
N LYS A 115 7.46 3.65 -13.42
CA LYS A 115 8.68 3.27 -12.71
C LYS A 115 9.20 4.38 -11.79
N THR A 116 10.24 4.10 -11.03
CA THR A 116 11.05 5.13 -10.34
C THR A 116 11.73 6.06 -11.36
N ARG A 117 12.51 7.04 -10.89
CA ARG A 117 13.23 8.00 -11.75
C ARG A 117 14.76 7.89 -11.70
N LYS A 118 15.29 6.84 -11.04
CA LYS A 118 16.72 6.56 -11.02
C LYS A 118 17.26 6.17 -12.41
N PRO A 119 18.27 6.88 -12.96
CA PRO A 119 18.91 6.48 -14.21
C PRO A 119 19.62 5.12 -14.09
N ASN A 120 19.58 4.33 -15.16
CA ASN A 120 20.24 3.03 -15.21
C ASN A 120 21.60 3.17 -15.94
N PRO A 121 22.75 2.98 -15.27
CA PRO A 121 24.06 3.11 -15.92
C PRO A 121 24.20 2.21 -17.15
N GLY A 122 24.69 2.78 -18.26
CA GLY A 122 24.86 2.04 -19.52
C GLY A 122 23.57 1.82 -20.33
N SER A 123 22.44 2.38 -19.91
CA SER A 123 21.17 2.34 -20.65
C SER A 123 20.61 3.75 -20.85
N PRO A 124 19.94 4.04 -21.98
CA PRO A 124 19.19 5.29 -22.14
C PRO A 124 17.89 5.32 -21.33
N CYS A 125 17.45 4.17 -20.80
CA CYS A 125 16.16 4.03 -20.13
C CYS A 125 16.27 4.29 -18.62
N VAL A 126 15.28 5.01 -18.09
CA VAL A 126 15.23 5.45 -16.70
C VAL A 126 14.25 4.59 -15.90
N GLY A 127 14.58 4.38 -14.63
CA GLY A 127 13.69 3.82 -13.63
C GLY A 127 13.65 2.29 -13.59
N VAL A 128 13.22 1.81 -12.43
CA VAL A 128 12.97 0.41 -12.09
C VAL A 128 11.49 0.25 -11.72
N ASP A 129 10.90 -0.90 -12.01
CA ASP A 129 9.60 -1.24 -11.43
C ASP A 129 9.82 -1.50 -9.93
N ALA A 130 9.44 -0.53 -9.09
CA ALA A 130 9.62 -0.62 -7.65
C ALA A 130 8.90 -1.85 -7.05
N ASN A 131 7.83 -2.36 -7.67
CA ASN A 131 7.15 -3.58 -7.24
C ASN A 131 7.70 -4.85 -7.92
N ARG A 132 8.95 -4.79 -8.42
CA ARG A 132 9.82 -5.92 -8.79
C ARG A 132 11.16 -5.88 -8.07
N ASN A 133 11.37 -4.90 -7.18
CA ASN A 133 12.66 -4.61 -6.58
C ASN A 133 12.82 -5.12 -5.14
N PHE A 134 11.79 -5.72 -4.54
CA PHE A 134 11.86 -6.25 -3.18
C PHE A 134 12.65 -7.56 -3.15
N GLY A 135 13.42 -7.78 -2.09
CA GLY A 135 14.40 -8.87 -1.97
C GLY A 135 13.85 -10.25 -1.63
N PHE A 136 12.60 -10.55 -1.98
CA PHE A 136 11.99 -11.87 -1.76
C PHE A 136 11.67 -12.53 -3.09
N ASN A 137 12.27 -13.69 -3.35
CA ASN A 137 12.24 -14.37 -4.65
C ASN A 137 12.60 -13.43 -5.82
N TRP A 138 13.44 -12.44 -5.59
CA TRP A 138 13.68 -11.33 -6.52
C TRP A 138 14.09 -11.81 -7.92
N ASN A 139 13.43 -11.25 -8.94
CA ASN A 139 13.76 -11.44 -10.35
C ASN A 139 13.75 -12.92 -10.82
N SER A 140 12.93 -13.76 -10.18
CA SER A 140 12.80 -15.20 -10.50
C SER A 140 11.76 -15.47 -11.60
N VAL A 141 10.68 -14.69 -11.63
CA VAL A 141 9.59 -14.81 -12.61
C VAL A 141 8.84 -13.49 -12.79
N GLY A 142 8.19 -13.28 -13.94
CA GLY A 142 7.27 -12.15 -14.14
C GLY A 142 7.90 -10.76 -14.00
N SER A 143 9.18 -10.68 -14.32
CA SER A 143 10.05 -9.49 -14.25
C SER A 143 10.99 -9.48 -15.45
N SER A 144 11.76 -8.40 -15.63
CA SER A 144 12.69 -8.27 -16.76
C SER A 144 14.05 -7.75 -16.31
N ASN A 145 15.09 -8.17 -17.03
CA ASN A 145 16.45 -7.67 -16.92
C ASN A 145 16.74 -6.49 -17.88
N ASP A 146 15.83 -6.18 -18.80
CA ASP A 146 15.99 -5.06 -19.73
C ASP A 146 15.61 -3.74 -19.03
N PRO A 147 16.54 -2.77 -18.87
CA PRO A 147 16.25 -1.48 -18.24
C PRO A 147 15.14 -0.67 -18.94
N CYS A 148 14.84 -0.95 -20.20
CA CYS A 148 13.77 -0.30 -20.95
C CYS A 148 12.39 -0.95 -20.70
N SER A 149 12.35 -2.13 -20.10
CA SER A 149 11.10 -2.81 -19.77
C SER A 149 10.30 -2.04 -18.70
N PRO A 150 8.96 -2.02 -18.81
CA PRO A 150 8.10 -1.47 -17.75
C PRO A 150 8.10 -2.31 -16.47
N ILE A 151 8.59 -3.56 -16.54
CA ILE A 151 8.71 -4.51 -15.41
C ILE A 151 10.19 -4.82 -15.09
N TYR A 152 11.09 -3.89 -15.42
CA TYR A 152 12.52 -4.01 -15.11
C TYR A 152 12.72 -4.15 -13.58
N ALA A 153 13.37 -5.22 -13.14
CA ALA A 153 13.54 -5.54 -11.71
C ALA A 153 14.60 -4.71 -10.99
N GLY A 154 15.42 -3.98 -11.75
CA GLY A 154 16.61 -3.28 -11.25
C GLY A 154 17.88 -4.13 -11.37
N PRO A 155 19.05 -3.55 -11.10
CA PRO A 155 20.33 -4.26 -11.14
C PRO A 155 20.54 -5.23 -9.97
N SER A 156 19.81 -5.05 -8.87
CA SER A 156 19.87 -5.87 -7.65
C SER A 156 18.56 -5.68 -6.86
N PRO A 157 18.20 -6.59 -5.92
CA PRO A 157 17.12 -6.28 -4.99
C PRO A 157 17.49 -5.05 -4.15
N TRP A 158 16.47 -4.27 -3.77
CA TRP A 158 16.62 -3.03 -2.99
C TRP A 158 17.50 -1.97 -3.66
N SER A 159 17.66 -2.02 -4.99
CA SER A 159 18.40 -0.99 -5.73
C SER A 159 17.73 0.38 -5.66
N GLU A 160 16.41 0.40 -5.47
CA GLU A 160 15.63 1.63 -5.42
C GLU A 160 15.56 2.16 -3.99
N PRO A 161 15.94 3.44 -3.76
CA PRO A 161 15.93 4.01 -2.42
C PRO A 161 14.53 4.04 -1.81
N GLU A 162 13.47 4.11 -2.63
CA GLU A 162 12.08 4.06 -2.21
C GLU A 162 11.71 2.70 -1.59
N ALA A 163 12.05 1.60 -2.28
CA ALA A 163 11.81 0.24 -1.77
C ALA A 163 12.66 -0.04 -0.53
N LYS A 164 13.92 0.41 -0.54
CA LYS A 164 14.83 0.27 0.60
C LYS A 164 14.34 1.03 1.84
N ALA A 165 13.78 2.23 1.68
CA ALA A 165 13.24 3.01 2.79
C ALA A 165 12.07 2.30 3.48
N ILE A 166 11.18 1.65 2.73
CA ILE A 166 10.09 0.84 3.30
C ILE A 166 10.65 -0.32 4.12
N LYS A 167 11.60 -1.07 3.55
CA LYS A 167 12.27 -2.18 4.27
C LYS A 167 12.90 -1.69 5.57
N ASP A 168 13.76 -0.67 5.48
CA ASP A 168 14.51 -0.18 6.62
C ASP A 168 13.59 0.45 7.69
N PHE A 169 12.44 0.98 7.30
CA PHE A 169 11.40 1.42 8.24
C PHE A 169 10.73 0.24 8.93
N MET A 170 10.22 -0.73 8.17
CA MET A 170 9.42 -1.82 8.71
C MET A 170 10.23 -2.83 9.53
N GLU A 171 11.51 -3.03 9.22
CA GLU A 171 12.39 -3.96 9.94
C GLU A 171 12.91 -3.40 11.28
N GLN A 172 12.48 -2.19 11.69
CA GLN A 172 12.81 -1.68 13.03
C GLN A 172 12.17 -2.56 14.11
N SER A 173 12.97 -2.95 15.11
CA SER A 173 12.59 -3.92 16.14
C SER A 173 11.43 -3.50 17.04
N THR A 174 11.02 -2.24 17.00
CA THR A 174 9.91 -1.69 17.79
C THR A 174 8.54 -2.01 17.20
N PHE A 175 8.47 -2.50 15.96
CA PHE A 175 7.19 -2.75 15.28
C PHE A 175 6.74 -4.21 15.41
N ASN A 176 5.44 -4.38 15.59
CA ASN A 176 4.77 -5.68 15.62
C ASN A 176 3.66 -5.70 14.55
N TRP A 177 4.06 -5.91 13.30
CA TRP A 177 3.17 -5.80 12.14
C TRP A 177 2.13 -6.93 12.12
N ILE A 178 0.86 -6.56 11.90
CA ILE A 178 -0.25 -7.52 11.78
C ILE A 178 -0.89 -7.51 10.40
N LEU A 179 -0.96 -6.34 9.74
CA LEU A 179 -1.60 -6.17 8.44
C LEU A 179 -0.71 -5.32 7.53
N PHE A 180 -0.57 -5.76 6.28
CA PHE A 180 0.07 -5.02 5.19
C PHE A 180 -0.90 -4.93 4.01
N ILE A 181 -1.21 -3.71 3.57
CA ILE A 181 -2.00 -3.46 2.36
C ILE A 181 -1.18 -2.55 1.44
N THR A 182 -0.99 -2.97 0.20
CA THR A 182 -0.43 -2.11 -0.86
C THR A 182 -1.50 -1.83 -1.91
N LEU A 183 -1.79 -0.54 -2.13
CA LEU A 183 -2.85 -0.06 -3.00
C LEU A 183 -2.30 0.22 -4.40
N HIS A 184 -2.95 -0.39 -5.38
CA HIS A 184 -2.64 -0.32 -6.80
C HIS A 184 -3.86 0.03 -7.63
N SER A 185 -3.67 0.28 -8.92
CA SER A 185 -4.76 0.22 -9.89
C SER A 185 -4.26 -0.29 -11.24
N LYS A 186 -5.04 -1.05 -11.98
CA LYS A 186 -6.48 -1.27 -11.87
C LYS A 186 -6.81 -2.76 -12.01
N GLY A 187 -8.04 -3.14 -11.70
CA GLY A 187 -8.55 -4.46 -12.02
C GLY A 187 -9.68 -4.95 -11.13
N GLN A 188 -9.98 -4.22 -10.05
CA GLN A 188 -10.90 -4.65 -9.00
C GLN A 188 -10.51 -6.03 -8.45
N LEU A 189 -9.29 -6.14 -7.93
CA LEU A 189 -8.73 -7.37 -7.38
C LEU A 189 -8.34 -7.17 -5.92
N TRP A 190 -8.58 -8.19 -5.10
CA TRP A 190 -8.13 -8.29 -3.73
C TRP A 190 -7.19 -9.49 -3.64
N MET A 191 -5.89 -9.27 -3.74
CA MET A 191 -4.90 -10.32 -3.96
C MET A 191 -4.13 -10.64 -2.69
N ALA A 192 -4.09 -11.92 -2.31
CA ALA A 192 -3.20 -12.46 -1.31
C ALA A 192 -1.86 -12.90 -1.94
N PRO A 193 -0.80 -13.13 -1.14
CA PRO A 193 0.35 -13.91 -1.58
C PRO A 193 -0.08 -15.32 -2.02
N TRP A 194 0.68 -16.02 -2.86
CA TRP A 194 1.93 -15.58 -3.47
C TRP A 194 1.71 -15.02 -4.89
N GLY A 195 2.63 -14.18 -5.34
CA GLY A 195 2.76 -13.81 -6.75
C GLY A 195 3.84 -14.60 -7.48
N TYR A 196 4.93 -14.97 -6.80
CA TYR A 196 6.08 -15.60 -7.45
C TYR A 196 5.89 -17.10 -7.77
N THR A 197 4.89 -17.75 -7.17
CA THR A 197 4.61 -19.18 -7.33
C THR A 197 3.11 -19.44 -7.37
N THR A 198 2.71 -20.59 -7.92
CA THR A 198 1.33 -21.11 -7.87
C THR A 198 1.01 -21.83 -6.57
N GLU A 199 2.02 -22.09 -5.73
CA GLU A 199 1.77 -22.57 -4.37
C GLU A 199 1.03 -21.50 -3.55
N ARG A 200 0.29 -21.96 -2.55
CA ARG A 200 -0.46 -21.09 -1.63
C ARG A 200 0.33 -20.91 -0.34
N PRO A 201 0.25 -19.75 0.33
CA PRO A 201 0.83 -19.59 1.66
C PRO A 201 0.14 -20.48 2.69
N ASP A 202 0.84 -20.82 3.77
CA ASP A 202 0.32 -21.69 4.84
C ASP A 202 -0.99 -21.18 5.46
N ASN A 203 -1.17 -19.87 5.51
CA ASN A 203 -2.36 -19.22 6.05
C ASN A 203 -3.39 -18.80 4.97
N TYR A 204 -3.34 -19.40 3.78
CA TYR A 204 -4.20 -19.04 2.66
C TYR A 204 -5.69 -19.01 3.00
N ASP A 205 -6.22 -20.05 3.65
CA ASP A 205 -7.65 -20.12 4.00
C ASP A 205 -8.06 -18.96 4.90
N LYS A 206 -7.16 -18.53 5.78
CA LYS A 206 -7.37 -17.38 6.65
C LYS A 206 -7.40 -16.06 5.87
N LEU A 207 -6.51 -15.92 4.88
CA LEU A 207 -6.52 -14.77 3.98
C LEU A 207 -7.79 -14.72 3.12
N MET A 208 -8.30 -15.87 2.69
CA MET A 208 -9.56 -15.94 1.93
C MET A 208 -10.76 -15.58 2.80
N GLU A 209 -10.82 -16.06 4.05
CA GLU A 209 -11.87 -15.70 5.01
C GLU A 209 -11.96 -14.17 5.20
N VAL A 210 -10.82 -13.54 5.48
CA VAL A 210 -10.75 -12.08 5.72
C VAL A 210 -11.00 -11.29 4.43
N GLY A 211 -10.40 -11.69 3.31
CA GLY A 211 -10.60 -11.05 2.02
C GLY A 211 -12.05 -11.12 1.54
N GLN A 212 -12.78 -12.20 1.86
CA GLN A 212 -14.18 -12.37 1.49
C GLN A 212 -15.07 -11.31 2.16
N LEU A 213 -14.77 -10.97 3.42
CA LEU A 213 -15.46 -9.90 4.14
C LEU A 213 -15.17 -8.54 3.50
N ALA A 214 -13.94 -8.33 3.05
CA ALA A 214 -13.53 -7.09 2.40
C ALA A 214 -14.27 -6.87 1.07
N ILE A 215 -14.24 -7.86 0.16
CA ILE A 215 -14.93 -7.74 -1.14
C ILE A 215 -16.45 -7.67 -0.99
N LYS A 216 -17.01 -8.30 0.06
CA LYS A 216 -18.43 -8.16 0.41
C LYS A 216 -18.76 -6.72 0.81
N ALA A 217 -17.96 -6.11 1.68
CA ALA A 217 -18.16 -4.72 2.08
C ALA A 217 -18.05 -3.74 0.89
N ILE A 218 -17.14 -4.00 -0.06
CA ILE A 218 -17.05 -3.23 -1.31
C ILE A 218 -18.36 -3.34 -2.10
N LYS A 219 -18.84 -4.58 -2.28
CA LYS A 219 -20.08 -4.87 -3.02
C LYS A 219 -21.28 -4.18 -2.37
N GLU A 220 -21.38 -4.21 -1.05
CA GLU A 220 -22.48 -3.58 -0.29
C GLU A 220 -22.42 -2.05 -0.32
N THR A 221 -21.23 -1.45 -0.45
CA THR A 221 -21.09 0.01 -0.48
C THR A 221 -21.52 0.61 -1.82
N HIS A 222 -20.94 0.11 -2.92
CA HIS A 222 -21.13 0.71 -4.26
C HIS A 222 -21.34 -0.32 -5.37
N GLY A 223 -21.63 -1.59 -5.04
CA GLY A 223 -22.00 -2.61 -6.01
C GLY A 223 -20.84 -3.18 -6.85
N LYS A 224 -19.58 -2.85 -6.54
CA LYS A 224 -18.42 -3.29 -7.34
C LYS A 224 -17.99 -4.71 -7.00
N ASP A 225 -17.82 -5.52 -8.06
CA ASP A 225 -17.33 -6.89 -7.93
C ASP A 225 -15.81 -6.94 -7.97
N TYR A 226 -15.21 -7.34 -6.85
CA TYR A 226 -13.78 -7.62 -6.72
C TYR A 226 -13.52 -9.12 -6.74
N ARG A 227 -12.46 -9.55 -7.44
CA ARG A 227 -12.00 -10.95 -7.40
C ARG A 227 -10.99 -11.14 -6.26
N LEU A 228 -11.09 -12.26 -5.55
CA LEU A 228 -10.23 -12.64 -4.43
C LEU A 228 -9.47 -13.93 -4.75
N GLY A 229 -8.21 -14.00 -4.34
CA GLY A 229 -7.34 -15.17 -4.52
C GLY A 229 -5.86 -14.82 -4.39
N SER A 230 -4.98 -15.80 -4.58
CA SER A 230 -3.54 -15.51 -4.69
C SER A 230 -3.27 -14.66 -5.94
N ALA A 231 -2.29 -13.77 -5.86
CA ALA A 231 -1.93 -12.90 -6.99
C ALA A 231 -1.55 -13.68 -8.24
N SER A 232 -0.85 -14.81 -8.09
CA SER A 232 -0.51 -15.71 -9.19
C SER A 232 -1.74 -16.37 -9.84
N GLU A 233 -2.78 -16.68 -9.06
CA GLU A 233 -4.01 -17.34 -9.52
C GLU A 233 -4.93 -16.37 -10.27
N ILE A 234 -5.07 -15.14 -9.78
CA ILE A 234 -6.10 -14.22 -10.30
C ILE A 234 -5.57 -13.10 -11.20
N LEU A 235 -4.24 -12.92 -11.26
CA LEU A 235 -3.60 -11.92 -12.11
C LEU A 235 -2.52 -12.54 -13.02
N TYR A 236 -1.31 -12.76 -12.52
CA TYR A 236 -0.20 -13.44 -13.20
C TYR A 236 0.99 -13.64 -12.25
N LEU A 237 1.91 -14.54 -12.62
CA LEU A 237 3.15 -14.75 -11.88
C LEU A 237 4.04 -13.50 -11.88
N SER A 238 4.46 -13.05 -10.70
CA SER A 238 5.32 -11.87 -10.50
C SER A 238 6.19 -12.03 -9.27
N SER A 239 7.46 -11.65 -9.37
CA SER A 239 8.44 -11.77 -8.28
C SER A 239 9.01 -10.44 -7.84
N GLY A 240 9.64 -10.39 -6.66
CA GLY A 240 10.19 -9.16 -6.08
C GLY A 240 9.14 -8.11 -5.73
N THR A 241 7.92 -8.55 -5.40
CA THR A 241 6.80 -7.66 -5.02
C THR A 241 6.86 -7.31 -3.54
N SER A 242 6.33 -6.13 -3.17
CA SER A 242 6.22 -5.70 -1.77
C SER A 242 5.37 -6.66 -0.95
N ARG A 243 4.26 -7.12 -1.52
CA ARG A 243 3.34 -8.10 -0.93
C ARG A 243 4.06 -9.41 -0.55
N ASP A 244 4.78 -10.02 -1.49
CA ASP A 244 5.42 -11.30 -1.22
C ASP A 244 6.59 -11.13 -0.22
N TRP A 245 7.33 -10.02 -0.26
CA TRP A 245 8.32 -9.72 0.79
C TRP A 245 7.70 -9.51 2.17
N ALA A 246 6.59 -8.77 2.25
CA ALA A 246 5.88 -8.52 3.51
C ALA A 246 5.42 -9.83 4.17
N ALA A 247 4.92 -10.77 3.37
CA ALA A 247 4.52 -12.08 3.87
C ALA A 247 5.72 -12.98 4.20
N GLY A 248 6.70 -13.09 3.30
CA GLY A 248 7.73 -14.14 3.38
C GLY A 248 9.00 -13.77 4.13
N SER A 249 9.38 -12.49 4.19
CA SER A 249 10.56 -12.04 4.94
C SER A 249 10.18 -11.23 6.17
N ALA A 250 9.21 -10.33 6.06
CA ALA A 250 8.74 -9.56 7.21
C ALA A 250 7.73 -10.32 8.09
N ASN A 251 7.32 -11.54 7.68
CA ASN A 251 6.44 -12.44 8.42
C ASN A 251 5.12 -11.79 8.88
N ILE A 252 4.57 -10.89 8.06
CA ILE A 252 3.31 -10.22 8.36
C ILE A 252 2.16 -11.19 8.09
N PRO A 253 1.26 -11.46 9.06
CA PRO A 253 0.24 -12.50 8.90
C PRO A 253 -0.82 -12.17 7.86
N TYR A 254 -1.31 -10.92 7.81
CA TYR A 254 -2.35 -10.50 6.87
C TYR A 254 -1.73 -9.58 5.82
N VAL A 255 -1.70 -10.02 4.57
CA VAL A 255 -1.04 -9.27 3.50
C VAL A 255 -1.92 -9.25 2.26
N TYR A 256 -2.17 -8.06 1.71
CA TYR A 256 -2.95 -7.90 0.49
C TYR A 256 -2.36 -6.86 -0.47
N THR A 257 -2.48 -7.13 -1.77
CA THR A 257 -2.42 -6.12 -2.82
C THR A 257 -3.84 -5.86 -3.30
N ILE A 258 -4.25 -4.60 -3.36
CA ILE A 258 -5.58 -4.22 -3.85
C ILE A 258 -5.41 -3.50 -5.18
N GLU A 259 -5.93 -4.08 -6.27
CA GLU A 259 -6.09 -3.39 -7.54
C GLU A 259 -7.45 -2.69 -7.53
N LEU A 260 -7.44 -1.36 -7.46
CA LEU A 260 -8.63 -0.52 -7.35
C LEU A 260 -9.44 -0.48 -8.65
N ARG A 261 -10.48 0.38 -8.68
CA ARG A 261 -11.24 0.65 -9.90
C ARG A 261 -10.32 1.11 -11.04
N ASP A 262 -10.67 0.84 -12.30
CA ASP A 262 -11.80 0.05 -12.79
C ASP A 262 -11.34 -1.31 -13.38
N LYS A 263 -12.11 -1.90 -14.28
CA LYS A 263 -11.77 -3.17 -14.96
C LYS A 263 -11.18 -2.98 -16.37
N GLY A 264 -11.04 -1.76 -16.87
CA GLY A 264 -10.83 -1.58 -18.31
C GLY A 264 -11.12 -0.18 -18.82
N GLU A 265 -12.30 0.33 -18.47
CA GLU A 265 -12.99 1.44 -19.15
C GLU A 265 -12.15 2.72 -19.24
N PHE A 266 -11.63 3.20 -18.11
CA PHE A 266 -10.84 4.41 -18.00
C PHE A 266 -9.37 4.13 -17.71
N GLY A 267 -9.01 2.93 -17.24
CA GLY A 267 -7.60 2.68 -17.00
C GLY A 267 -7.07 3.39 -15.78
N TRP A 268 -5.87 3.92 -15.97
CA TRP A 268 -5.19 4.74 -14.98
C TRP A 268 -5.69 6.19 -14.99
N GLU A 269 -6.58 6.54 -15.91
CA GLU A 269 -7.20 7.86 -16.07
C GLU A 269 -8.65 7.85 -15.56
N LEU A 270 -8.87 7.16 -14.43
CA LEU A 270 -10.18 7.08 -13.78
C LEU A 270 -10.71 8.50 -13.45
N PRO A 271 -11.96 8.84 -13.81
CA PRO A 271 -12.50 10.18 -13.61
C PRO A 271 -12.47 10.63 -12.14
N PRO A 272 -12.25 11.93 -11.85
CA PRO A 272 -12.21 12.45 -10.47
C PRO A 272 -13.47 12.11 -9.65
N GLU A 273 -14.61 11.97 -10.32
CA GLU A 273 -15.91 11.71 -9.70
C GLU A 273 -15.98 10.30 -9.10
N GLN A 274 -15.07 9.41 -9.52
CA GLN A 274 -14.90 8.06 -8.98
C GLN A 274 -14.00 8.04 -7.74
N ILE A 275 -13.24 9.11 -7.44
CA ILE A 275 -12.31 9.15 -6.30
C ILE A 275 -13.03 8.90 -4.99
N ARG A 276 -14.10 9.66 -4.72
CA ARG A 276 -14.86 9.52 -3.47
C ARG A 276 -15.54 8.14 -3.36
N PRO A 277 -16.28 7.65 -4.38
CA PRO A 277 -16.84 6.30 -4.34
C PRO A 277 -15.80 5.20 -4.12
N THR A 278 -14.63 5.29 -4.74
CA THR A 278 -13.55 4.32 -4.51
C THR A 278 -12.99 4.43 -3.09
N GLY A 279 -12.80 5.63 -2.57
CA GLY A 279 -12.40 5.83 -1.17
C GLY A 279 -13.39 5.21 -0.19
N GLU A 280 -14.69 5.43 -0.38
CA GLU A 280 -15.75 4.92 0.50
C GLU A 280 -15.84 3.39 0.52
N GLU A 281 -15.82 2.73 -0.64
CA GLU A 281 -15.91 1.26 -0.68
C GLU A 281 -14.68 0.57 -0.10
N ILE A 282 -13.48 1.13 -0.36
CA ILE A 282 -12.23 0.60 0.19
C ILE A 282 -12.12 0.87 1.68
N TRP A 283 -12.61 2.02 2.14
CA TRP A 283 -12.66 2.31 3.57
C TRP A 283 -13.52 1.30 4.32
N ASN A 284 -14.72 1.01 3.83
CA ASN A 284 -15.57 -0.02 4.42
C ASN A 284 -14.95 -1.42 4.37
N ALA A 285 -14.20 -1.73 3.31
CA ALA A 285 -13.42 -2.96 3.22
C ALA A 285 -12.33 -3.05 4.30
N VAL A 286 -11.57 -1.97 4.50
CA VAL A 286 -10.54 -1.86 5.55
C VAL A 286 -11.15 -2.03 6.95
N LYS A 287 -12.31 -1.42 7.22
CA LYS A 287 -13.03 -1.62 8.49
C LYS A 287 -13.46 -3.07 8.70
N ALA A 288 -13.95 -3.74 7.65
CA ALA A 288 -14.33 -5.16 7.72
C ALA A 288 -13.12 -6.06 8.02
N VAL A 289 -11.99 -5.81 7.37
CA VAL A 289 -10.72 -6.51 7.64
C VAL A 289 -10.24 -6.26 9.07
N TYR A 290 -10.24 -5.01 9.52
CA TYR A 290 -9.86 -4.63 10.88
C TYR A 290 -10.67 -5.39 11.93
N LYS A 291 -12.01 -5.39 11.81
CA LYS A 291 -12.89 -6.08 12.76
C LYS A 291 -12.56 -7.55 12.89
N LYS A 292 -12.31 -8.21 11.75
CA LYS A 292 -11.97 -9.63 11.73
C LYS A 292 -10.59 -9.89 12.34
N ILE A 293 -9.58 -9.13 11.94
CA ILE A 293 -8.22 -9.27 12.50
C ILE A 293 -8.21 -9.05 14.00
N LYS A 294 -8.92 -8.03 14.50
CA LYS A 294 -9.08 -7.75 15.93
C LYS A 294 -9.73 -8.92 16.67
N SER A 295 -10.81 -9.47 16.10
CA SER A 295 -11.49 -10.63 16.70
C SER A 295 -10.59 -11.87 16.78
N ASP A 296 -9.76 -12.10 15.76
CA ASP A 296 -8.84 -13.24 15.73
C ASP A 296 -7.58 -13.00 16.58
N ASN A 297 -7.29 -11.74 16.92
CA ASN A 297 -6.09 -11.31 17.63
C ASN A 297 -6.44 -10.25 18.70
N PRO A 298 -7.10 -10.66 19.79
CA PRO A 298 -7.40 -9.74 20.88
C PRO A 298 -6.12 -9.06 21.35
N SER A 299 -6.21 -7.76 21.65
CA SER A 299 -5.09 -6.91 22.05
C SER A 299 -4.25 -7.55 23.15
N LEU A 300 -2.94 -7.41 23.04
CA LEU A 300 -2.00 -7.79 24.10
C LEU A 300 -2.37 -6.94 25.32
N ILE A 301 -2.81 -7.60 26.40
CA ILE A 301 -3.13 -6.97 27.69
C ILE A 301 -1.85 -6.37 28.27
#